data_AF-A0A7Y3CIM7-F1
#
_entry.id   AF-A0A7Y3CIM7-F1
#
_cell.length_a   1.000
_cell.length_b   1.000
_cell.length_c   1.000
_cell.angle_alpha   90.00
_cell.angle_beta   90.00
_cell.angle_gamma   90.00
#
_symmetry.space_group_name_H-M   'P 1'
#
loop_
_entity.id
_entity.type
_entity.pdbx_description
1 polymer ?
#
loop_
_entity_poly.entity_id
_entity_poly.type
_entity_poly.pdbx_seq_one_letter_code
_entity_poly.pdbx_strand_id
1 'polypeptide(L)'
;MSKKMEILISIISHTNIGKTTLARTLLRKDIGQIDDAPHVTSEPERHVYLKEKDDVIWLWDTPGFGHVGKLLTRLERENGKIGWIMNEVVDKLFNRALYCSLSAARNVRVQADVVLYQVNAQEKPEDAGYINEELKLLDVLGKPTIMVLNRVDATSQISASYMKNLEKAYFDQFSQHKCLKNITLLDAFSRNWLQELRLLNMILPLLDPIKKSSLSRLIQFFQDRQNHVLKACAQAAAGVVHHTSRQRFSLEEGQEPEEVFRKLESELQNQIDGYVKYLMKQWDIEAEGRSRFEADIEQISGLAGNKYSEKEIGFLAGFISGVLSGLAADIMAGGLSLGGGALLGGLIGGFGGFSAKKLIDRLKKDEALWRNDALVEIFKQLLIIYLLAEHHGRGKGALVLEEPAVFLSDTVNKVWPTIKGRVTGLMEDSQTNSHFENSLVDLFENCVREIEKELHS
;
A
#
# COMPACT_ATOMS: atom_id res chain seq x y z
N MET A 1 -16.32 -23.43 24.28
CA MET A 1 -16.43 -21.99 23.96
C MET A 1 -15.08 -21.37 24.25
N SER A 2 -14.32 -20.95 23.23
CA SER A 2 -13.11 -20.17 23.45
C SER A 2 -13.48 -18.86 24.14
N LYS A 3 -12.76 -18.51 25.20
CA LYS A 3 -12.93 -17.22 25.86
C LYS A 3 -12.56 -16.14 24.84
N LYS A 4 -13.43 -15.13 24.65
CA LYS A 4 -13.13 -13.95 23.84
C LYS A 4 -11.80 -13.35 24.29
N MET A 5 -10.84 -13.24 23.39
CA MET A 5 -9.52 -12.69 23.69
C MET A 5 -9.40 -11.31 23.06
N GLU A 6 -9.09 -10.33 23.89
CA GLU A 6 -8.93 -8.95 23.48
C GLU A 6 -7.47 -8.54 23.69
N ILE A 7 -6.87 -8.02 22.62
CA ILE A 7 -5.56 -7.40 22.62
C ILE A 7 -5.78 -5.90 22.44
N LEU A 8 -5.27 -5.08 23.35
CA LEU A 8 -5.47 -3.64 23.32
C LEU A 8 -4.15 -2.93 23.02
N ILE A 9 -4.12 -2.22 21.90
CA ILE A 9 -3.00 -1.40 21.46
C ILE A 9 -3.39 0.07 21.66
N SER A 10 -2.60 0.81 22.45
CA SER A 10 -2.86 2.24 22.69
C SER A 10 -1.92 3.09 21.86
N ILE A 11 -2.47 4.07 21.12
CA ILE A 11 -1.67 5.08 20.41
C ILE A 11 -1.48 6.30 21.30
N ILE A 12 -0.24 6.73 21.47
CA ILE A 12 0.14 7.90 22.26
C ILE A 12 1.07 8.79 21.43
N SER A 13 0.87 10.10 21.49
CA SER A 13 1.70 11.10 20.84
C SER A 13 1.87 12.32 21.75
N HIS A 14 2.96 13.06 21.57
CA HIS A 14 3.22 14.31 22.30
C HIS A 14 2.22 15.42 21.93
N THR A 15 1.83 15.47 20.64
CA THR A 15 0.82 16.41 20.13
C THR A 15 -0.34 15.64 19.52
N ASN A 16 -1.53 16.27 19.44
CA ASN A 16 -2.67 15.68 18.71
C ASN A 16 -2.44 15.65 17.18
N ILE A 17 -1.38 16.28 16.68
CA ILE A 17 -1.07 16.38 15.25
C ILE A 17 -0.51 15.02 14.80
N GLY A 18 -1.24 14.34 13.91
CA GLY A 18 -0.82 13.07 13.32
C GLY A 18 -1.30 11.79 14.03
N LYS A 19 -1.87 11.88 15.23
CA LYS A 19 -2.45 10.72 15.96
C LYS A 19 -3.67 10.15 15.26
N THR A 20 -4.64 11.01 14.96
CA THR A 20 -5.85 10.64 14.20
C THR A 20 -5.48 10.20 12.79
N THR A 21 -4.46 10.80 12.18
CA THR A 21 -3.93 10.35 10.89
C THR A 21 -3.35 8.93 10.98
N LEU A 22 -2.55 8.61 12.00
CA LEU A 22 -2.02 7.27 12.21
C LEU A 22 -3.13 6.25 12.53
N ALA A 23 -4.11 6.63 13.35
CA ALA A 23 -5.28 5.80 13.64
C ALA A 23 -6.09 5.50 12.38
N ARG A 24 -6.39 6.51 11.55
CA ARG A 24 -7.03 6.34 10.22
C ARG A 24 -6.22 5.43 9.31
N THR A 25 -4.90 5.62 9.29
CA THR A 25 -3.98 4.79 8.50
C THR A 25 -4.03 3.32 8.94
N LEU A 26 -3.97 3.04 10.23
CA LEU A 26 -4.03 1.67 10.75
C LEU A 26 -5.43 1.06 10.61
N LEU A 27 -6.49 1.84 10.76
CA LEU A 27 -7.88 1.35 10.74
C LEU A 27 -8.49 1.28 9.34
N ARG A 28 -7.78 1.78 8.33
CA ARG A 28 -8.17 1.76 6.91
C ARG A 28 -9.56 2.36 6.66
N LYS A 29 -9.95 3.32 7.49
CA LYS A 29 -11.25 4.02 7.44
C LYS A 29 -11.06 5.45 7.89
N ASP A 30 -11.88 6.34 7.35
CA ASP A 30 -11.99 7.69 7.90
C ASP A 30 -12.70 7.66 9.24
N ILE A 31 -12.00 8.18 10.25
CA ILE A 31 -12.44 8.23 11.64
C ILE A 31 -12.46 9.69 12.04
N GLY A 32 -13.63 10.18 12.44
CA GLY A 32 -13.83 11.56 12.88
C GLY A 32 -13.90 12.57 11.74
N GLN A 33 -14.97 12.55 10.92
CA GLN A 33 -15.48 13.81 10.37
C GLN A 33 -15.94 14.64 11.57
N ILE A 34 -15.06 15.54 12.00
CA ILE A 34 -15.41 16.65 12.88
C ILE A 34 -16.08 17.66 11.95
N ASP A 35 -17.40 17.82 12.08
CA ASP A 35 -18.05 19.08 11.73
C ASP A 35 -17.19 20.21 12.32
N ASP A 36 -16.78 21.17 11.48
CA ASP A 36 -15.94 22.32 11.82
C ASP A 36 -16.33 22.96 13.17
N ALA A 37 -15.68 22.51 14.24
CA ALA A 37 -15.71 23.14 15.53
C ALA A 37 -14.36 22.90 16.24
N PRO A 38 -13.58 23.95 16.53
CA PRO A 38 -12.39 23.80 17.33
C PRO A 38 -12.86 23.54 18.77
N HIS A 39 -12.76 22.30 19.26
CA HIS A 39 -12.43 21.91 20.65
C HIS A 39 -12.87 20.47 21.04
N VAL A 40 -11.92 19.73 21.63
CA VAL A 40 -12.04 18.62 22.60
C VAL A 40 -12.37 17.19 22.12
N THR A 41 -11.35 16.43 21.72
CA THR A 41 -11.33 14.96 21.92
C THR A 41 -11.21 14.67 23.43
N SER A 42 -12.34 14.51 24.14
CA SER A 42 -12.38 14.30 25.60
C SER A 42 -12.71 12.87 26.05
N GLU A 43 -13.12 11.98 25.15
CA GLU A 43 -13.33 10.56 25.47
C GLU A 43 -12.49 9.68 24.54
N PRO A 44 -11.75 8.70 25.07
CA PRO A 44 -10.88 7.84 24.26
C PRO A 44 -11.70 6.79 23.51
N GLU A 45 -11.80 6.91 22.18
CA GLU A 45 -12.55 5.99 21.30
C GLU A 45 -11.76 4.73 20.97
N ARG A 46 -12.43 3.57 21.06
CA ARG A 46 -11.88 2.26 20.71
C ARG A 46 -12.36 1.85 19.32
N HIS A 47 -11.43 1.44 18.48
CA HIS A 47 -11.73 0.96 17.14
C HIS A 47 -11.25 -0.48 16.97
N VAL A 48 -12.01 -1.28 16.22
CA VAL A 48 -11.59 -2.63 15.86
C VAL A 48 -10.54 -2.53 14.77
N TYR A 49 -9.31 -2.98 15.06
CA TYR A 49 -8.24 -3.06 14.07
C TYR A 49 -8.34 -4.35 13.25
N LEU A 50 -8.44 -5.49 13.93
CA LEU A 50 -8.60 -6.79 13.30
C LEU A 50 -9.43 -7.69 14.20
N LYS A 51 -10.33 -8.47 13.59
CA LYS A 51 -11.20 -9.40 14.29
C LYS A 51 -11.34 -10.68 13.48
N GLU A 52 -11.14 -11.81 14.14
CA GLU A 52 -11.45 -13.14 13.60
C GLU A 52 -12.09 -13.98 14.71
N LYS A 53 -13.34 -14.41 14.48
CA LYS A 53 -14.14 -15.15 15.47
C LYS A 53 -14.18 -14.43 16.84
N ASP A 54 -13.54 -15.03 17.84
CA ASP A 54 -13.50 -14.58 19.23
C ASP A 54 -12.25 -13.75 19.57
N ASP A 55 -11.27 -13.68 18.67
CA ASP A 55 -10.03 -12.94 18.83
C ASP A 55 -10.18 -11.52 18.23
N VAL A 56 -9.86 -10.47 18.99
CA VAL A 56 -9.98 -9.07 18.56
C VAL A 56 -8.76 -8.25 18.98
N ILE A 57 -8.24 -7.46 18.03
CA ILE A 57 -7.31 -6.37 18.31
C ILE A 57 -8.09 -5.06 18.31
N TRP A 58 -8.00 -4.36 19.43
CA TRP A 58 -8.53 -3.02 19.61
C TRP A 58 -7.40 -2.00 19.49
N LEU A 59 -7.63 -0.97 18.68
CA LEU A 59 -6.81 0.22 18.64
C LEU A 59 -7.48 1.30 19.47
N TRP A 60 -6.75 1.84 20.44
CA TRP A 60 -7.26 2.87 21.32
C TRP A 60 -6.60 4.21 21.02
N ASP A 61 -7.43 5.18 20.62
CA ASP A 61 -6.96 6.53 20.33
C ASP A 61 -6.91 7.37 21.60
N THR A 62 -5.91 7.15 22.45
CA THR A 62 -5.78 7.86 23.74
C THR A 62 -5.32 9.30 23.55
N PRO A 63 -5.90 10.29 24.27
CA PRO A 63 -5.33 11.65 24.31
C PRO A 63 -3.87 11.61 24.76
N GLY A 64 -3.01 12.44 24.15
CA GLY A 64 -1.60 12.55 24.53
C GLY A 64 -1.39 12.98 25.99
N PHE A 65 -0.18 12.79 26.50
CA PHE A 65 0.17 13.21 27.86
C PHE A 65 0.42 14.72 27.90
N GLY A 66 -0.63 15.54 27.95
CA GLY A 66 -0.49 17.00 27.83
C GLY A 66 0.39 17.68 28.90
N HIS A 67 0.66 17.04 30.06
CA HIS A 67 1.44 17.63 31.16
C HIS A 67 2.36 16.60 31.87
N VAL A 68 3.26 15.97 31.11
CA VAL A 68 4.16 14.91 31.60
C VAL A 68 5.04 15.38 32.76
N GLY A 69 5.69 16.55 32.64
CA GLY A 69 6.56 17.07 33.69
C GLY A 69 5.87 17.22 35.05
N LYS A 70 4.63 17.72 35.07
CA LYS A 70 3.84 17.84 36.32
C LYS A 70 3.48 16.47 36.92
N LEU A 71 3.21 15.48 36.07
CA LEU A 71 2.94 14.10 36.49
C LEU A 71 4.19 13.45 37.08
N LEU A 72 5.36 13.63 36.45
CA LEU A 72 6.63 13.10 36.92
C LEU A 72 7.06 13.74 38.25
N THR A 73 6.99 15.06 38.39
CA THR A 73 7.31 15.73 39.67
C THR A 73 6.41 15.24 40.80
N ARG A 74 5.14 14.91 40.52
CA ARG A 74 4.22 14.35 41.51
C ARG A 74 4.57 12.89 41.84
N LEU A 75 4.92 12.07 40.84
CA LEU A 75 5.40 10.70 41.04
C LEU A 75 6.68 10.64 41.88
N GLU A 76 7.61 11.57 41.66
CA GLU A 76 8.85 11.69 42.43
C GLU A 76 8.58 12.06 43.90
N ARG A 77 7.65 13.00 44.14
CA ARG A 77 7.22 13.36 45.51
C ARG A 77 6.55 12.20 46.26
N GLU A 78 5.87 11.31 45.54
CA GLU A 78 5.18 10.13 46.09
C GLU A 78 6.06 8.87 46.12
N ASN A 79 7.39 9.00 46.00
CA ASN A 79 8.36 7.89 46.01
C ASN A 79 8.03 6.79 44.98
N GLY A 80 7.52 7.15 43.80
CA GLY A 80 7.23 6.21 42.72
C GLY A 80 6.07 5.25 43.01
N LYS A 81 5.28 5.46 44.08
CA LYS A 81 4.13 4.61 44.42
C LYS A 81 2.92 5.01 43.57
N ILE A 82 2.62 4.23 42.55
CA ILE A 82 1.53 4.50 41.60
C ILE A 82 0.12 4.29 42.20
N GLY A 83 0.02 3.88 43.48
CA GLY A 83 -1.26 3.69 44.17
C GLY A 83 -2.13 4.95 44.24
N TRP A 84 -1.53 6.15 44.30
CA TRP A 84 -2.26 7.42 44.29
C TRP A 84 -2.92 7.70 42.93
N ILE A 85 -2.33 7.20 41.84
CA ILE A 85 -2.89 7.38 40.50
C ILE A 85 -4.31 6.87 40.49
N MET A 86 -4.72 5.88 41.31
CA MET A 86 -6.07 5.29 41.35
C MET A 86 -7.10 6.02 42.24
N ASN A 87 -6.69 6.87 43.19
CA ASN A 87 -7.56 7.25 44.32
C ASN A 87 -7.93 8.73 44.49
N GLU A 88 -7.46 9.68 43.68
CA GLU A 88 -7.85 11.10 43.88
C GLU A 88 -8.76 11.66 42.78
N VAL A 89 -10.06 11.73 43.12
CA VAL A 89 -11.12 12.45 42.38
C VAL A 89 -10.94 13.98 42.45
N VAL A 90 -10.07 14.46 43.35
CA VAL A 90 -9.87 15.88 43.66
C VAL A 90 -9.29 16.65 42.47
N ASP A 91 -8.43 16.04 41.64
CA ASP A 91 -7.80 16.73 40.50
C ASP A 91 -8.79 17.14 39.39
N LYS A 92 -9.96 16.49 39.29
CA LYS A 92 -11.02 16.84 38.32
C LYS A 92 -11.57 18.26 38.56
N LEU A 93 -11.54 18.72 39.81
CA LEU A 93 -12.08 20.01 40.24
C LEU A 93 -11.07 21.16 40.12
N PHE A 94 -9.77 20.88 40.18
CA PHE A 94 -8.73 21.93 40.25
C PHE A 94 -7.85 22.05 38.99
N ASN A 95 -7.65 20.99 38.20
CA ASN A 95 -6.87 21.08 36.97
C ASN A 95 -7.31 20.05 35.92
N ARG A 96 -8.22 20.45 35.03
CA ARG A 96 -8.78 19.60 33.97
C ARG A 96 -7.72 18.99 33.06
N ALA A 97 -6.64 19.71 32.75
CA ALA A 97 -5.57 19.21 31.87
C ALA A 97 -4.69 18.14 32.54
N LEU A 98 -4.42 18.28 33.84
CA LEU A 98 -3.74 17.25 34.64
C LEU A 98 -4.61 16.01 34.79
N TYR A 99 -5.92 16.19 35.04
CA TYR A 99 -6.89 15.09 35.12
C TYR A 99 -7.00 14.29 33.82
N CYS A 100 -7.01 14.95 32.65
CA CYS A 100 -6.99 14.28 31.35
C CYS A 100 -5.72 13.43 31.17
N SER A 101 -4.56 14.00 31.52
CA SER A 101 -3.26 13.30 31.42
C SER A 101 -3.19 12.10 32.39
N LEU A 102 -3.74 12.24 33.60
CA LEU A 102 -3.84 11.18 34.61
C LEU A 102 -4.82 10.07 34.18
N SER A 103 -5.95 10.45 33.58
CA SER A 103 -6.95 9.51 33.06
C SER A 103 -6.39 8.71 31.86
N ALA A 104 -5.64 9.37 30.97
CA ALA A 104 -4.93 8.70 29.89
C ALA A 104 -3.88 7.72 30.43
N ALA A 105 -3.06 8.13 31.41
CA ALA A 105 -2.07 7.26 32.04
C ALA A 105 -2.68 6.06 32.77
N ARG A 106 -3.81 6.25 33.47
CA ARG A 106 -4.61 5.15 34.07
C ARG A 106 -5.08 4.16 33.00
N ASN A 107 -5.68 4.67 31.94
CA ASN A 107 -6.24 3.87 30.86
C ASN A 107 -5.17 3.02 30.18
N VAL A 108 -4.03 3.63 29.83
CA VAL A 108 -2.87 2.93 29.27
C VAL A 108 -2.36 1.86 30.23
N ARG A 109 -2.18 2.17 31.51
CA ARG A 109 -1.69 1.21 32.51
C ARG A 109 -2.64 0.04 32.74
N VAL A 110 -3.94 0.29 32.82
CA VAL A 110 -4.92 -0.72 33.22
C VAL A 110 -5.29 -1.61 32.04
N GLN A 111 -5.42 -1.03 30.83
CA GLN A 111 -6.07 -1.72 29.72
C GLN A 111 -5.16 -1.99 28.53
N ALA A 112 -4.12 -1.19 28.28
CA ALA A 112 -3.24 -1.43 27.15
C ALA A 112 -2.32 -2.62 27.40
N ASP A 113 -2.17 -3.46 26.38
CA ASP A 113 -1.17 -4.52 26.35
C ASP A 113 0.16 -4.01 25.79
N VAL A 114 0.08 -3.17 24.76
CA VAL A 114 1.23 -2.53 24.10
C VAL A 114 0.90 -1.07 23.79
N VAL A 115 1.92 -0.21 23.88
CA VAL A 115 1.85 1.20 23.51
C VAL A 115 2.57 1.43 22.18
N LEU A 116 1.90 2.09 21.25
CA LEU A 116 2.52 2.69 20.06
C LEU A 116 2.76 4.16 20.34
N TYR A 117 4.02 4.52 20.51
CA TYR A 117 4.43 5.89 20.82
C TYR A 117 4.88 6.60 19.54
N GLN A 118 4.05 7.50 19.04
CA GLN A 118 4.27 8.20 17.78
C GLN A 118 5.17 9.43 17.97
N VAL A 119 6.18 9.53 17.11
CA VAL A 119 7.15 10.63 17.08
C VAL A 119 7.25 11.18 15.66
N ASN A 120 7.46 12.49 15.51
CA ASN A 120 7.74 13.08 14.20
C ASN A 120 9.18 12.74 13.76
N ALA A 121 9.32 12.04 12.64
CA ALA A 121 10.60 11.62 12.09
C ALA A 121 11.43 12.77 11.47
N GLN A 122 10.85 13.98 11.35
CA GLN A 122 11.58 15.17 10.89
C GLN A 122 12.42 15.82 11.99
N GLU A 123 12.06 15.61 13.26
CA GLU A 123 12.81 16.15 14.39
C GLU A 123 14.09 15.34 14.59
N LYS A 124 15.18 15.99 15.01
CA LYS A 124 16.39 15.24 15.39
C LYS A 124 16.20 14.63 16.78
N PRO A 125 16.75 13.43 17.05
CA PRO A 125 16.69 12.82 18.38
C PRO A 125 17.23 13.73 19.50
N GLU A 126 18.21 14.58 19.18
CA GLU A 126 18.84 15.53 20.10
C GLU A 126 17.92 16.69 20.50
N ASP A 127 17.05 17.12 19.60
CA ASP A 127 16.15 18.26 19.79
C ASP A 127 14.83 17.85 20.47
N ALA A 128 14.55 16.54 20.53
CA ALA A 128 13.30 15.97 21.03
C ALA A 128 13.34 15.66 22.54
N GLY A 129 13.68 16.66 23.36
CA GLY A 129 13.84 16.51 24.82
C GLY A 129 12.59 16.00 25.56
N TYR A 130 11.39 16.27 25.02
CA TYR A 130 10.12 15.80 25.57
C TYR A 130 9.97 14.27 25.53
N ILE A 131 10.60 13.59 24.56
CA ILE A 131 10.54 12.13 24.42
C ILE A 131 11.12 11.44 25.66
N ASN A 132 12.21 11.98 26.21
CA ASN A 132 12.81 11.43 27.42
C ASN A 132 11.86 11.49 28.61
N GLU A 133 11.10 12.58 28.77
CA GLU A 133 10.12 12.69 29.86
C GLU A 133 8.96 11.70 29.66
N GLU A 134 8.47 11.58 28.43
CA GLU A 134 7.35 10.67 28.11
C GLU A 134 7.73 9.20 28.25
N LEU A 135 8.93 8.82 27.82
CA LEU A 135 9.45 7.46 28.02
C LEU A 135 9.72 7.15 29.50
N LYS A 136 10.17 8.12 30.31
CA LYS A 136 10.24 7.95 31.78
C LYS A 136 8.87 7.66 32.37
N LEU A 137 7.83 8.37 31.93
CA LEU A 137 6.47 8.10 32.39
C LEU A 137 6.04 6.68 31.97
N LEU A 138 6.29 6.27 30.73
CA LEU A 138 5.97 4.92 30.24
C LEU A 138 6.74 3.81 30.96
N ASP A 139 8.01 4.04 31.34
CA ASP A 139 8.81 3.15 32.19
C ASP A 139 8.12 2.91 33.53
N VAL A 140 7.63 3.99 34.16
CA VAL A 140 6.90 3.93 35.43
C VAL A 140 5.57 3.17 35.26
N LEU A 141 4.88 3.36 34.13
CA LEU A 141 3.65 2.63 33.83
C LEU A 141 3.88 1.13 33.56
N GLY A 142 5.12 0.74 33.19
CA GLY A 142 5.54 -0.64 33.02
C GLY A 142 4.94 -1.33 31.79
N LYS A 143 4.56 -0.55 30.76
CA LYS A 143 3.98 -1.07 29.53
C LYS A 143 5.05 -1.20 28.44
N PRO A 144 5.06 -2.30 27.67
CA PRO A 144 5.95 -2.41 26.53
C PRO A 144 5.54 -1.41 25.45
N THR A 145 6.52 -0.68 24.93
CA THR A 145 6.34 0.43 23.99
C THR A 145 7.11 0.17 22.71
N ILE A 146 6.45 0.39 21.58
CA ILE A 146 7.09 0.48 20.27
C ILE A 146 7.05 1.95 19.86
N MET A 147 8.22 2.53 19.58
CA MET A 147 8.28 3.87 19.02
C MET A 147 8.01 3.81 17.53
N VAL A 148 7.09 4.64 17.07
CA VAL A 148 6.65 4.75 15.69
C VAL A 148 7.09 6.10 15.14
N LEU A 149 8.13 6.11 14.32
CA LEU A 149 8.60 7.31 13.65
C LEU A 149 7.67 7.58 12.45
N ASN A 150 6.83 8.61 12.58
CA ASN A 150 5.88 9.02 11.55
C ASN A 150 6.49 10.12 10.68
N ARG A 151 6.40 9.99 9.36
CA ARG A 151 6.85 11.01 8.39
C ARG A 151 5.63 11.80 7.88
N VAL A 152 5.80 13.10 7.60
CA VAL A 152 4.78 13.95 6.97
C VAL A 152 5.15 14.38 5.55
N ASP A 153 6.44 14.31 5.17
CA ASP A 153 6.87 14.73 3.83
C ASP A 153 7.12 13.56 2.88
N ALA A 154 6.33 13.58 1.81
CA ALA A 154 6.28 12.69 0.66
C ALA A 154 7.35 12.97 -0.42
N THR A 155 8.13 14.04 -0.27
CA THR A 155 8.91 14.65 -1.38
C THR A 155 10.36 14.19 -1.47
N SER A 156 10.86 13.42 -0.50
CA SER A 156 12.25 12.95 -0.52
C SER A 156 12.32 11.45 -0.78
N GLN A 157 12.88 11.08 -1.94
CA GLN A 157 13.36 9.72 -2.17
C GLN A 157 14.43 9.43 -1.12
N ILE A 158 14.04 8.69 -0.10
CA ILE A 158 14.93 8.37 1.00
C ILE A 158 15.36 6.94 0.85
N SER A 159 16.68 6.75 0.74
CA SER A 159 17.27 5.44 0.64
C SER A 159 16.95 4.61 1.89
N ALA A 160 16.78 3.30 1.72
CA ALA A 160 16.65 2.37 2.84
C ALA A 160 17.80 2.48 3.86
N SER A 161 18.99 2.88 3.41
CA SER A 161 20.13 3.17 4.27
C SER A 161 19.91 4.35 5.21
N TYR A 162 19.27 5.43 4.75
CA TYR A 162 18.93 6.56 5.61
C TYR A 162 17.88 6.15 6.64
N MET A 163 16.87 5.38 6.24
CA MET A 163 15.82 4.90 7.15
C MET A 163 16.40 4.07 8.30
N LYS A 164 17.29 3.12 7.98
CA LYS A 164 18.00 2.30 8.98
C LYS A 164 18.89 3.15 9.88
N ASN A 165 19.57 4.15 9.32
CA ASN A 165 20.40 5.07 10.12
C ASN A 165 19.56 5.93 11.08
N LEU A 166 18.37 6.37 10.64
CA LEU A 166 17.45 7.13 11.48
C LEU A 166 16.89 6.27 12.62
N GLU A 167 16.39 5.06 12.31
CA GLU A 167 15.93 4.10 13.32
C GLU A 167 17.03 3.83 14.35
N LYS A 168 18.27 3.64 13.89
CA LYS A 168 19.44 3.45 14.77
C LYS A 168 19.73 4.66 15.63
N ALA A 169 19.71 5.88 15.07
CA ALA A 169 19.98 7.11 15.82
C ALA A 169 18.97 7.32 16.96
N TYR A 170 17.69 7.07 16.70
CA TYR A 170 16.67 7.10 17.75
C TYR A 170 16.86 5.97 18.77
N PHE A 171 17.23 4.78 18.32
CA PHE A 171 17.46 3.66 19.23
C PHE A 171 18.64 3.93 20.16
N ASP A 172 19.76 4.40 19.62
CA ASP A 172 20.97 4.71 20.40
C ASP A 172 20.67 5.80 21.45
N GLN A 173 19.85 6.80 21.12
CA GLN A 173 19.48 7.89 22.03
C GLN A 173 18.52 7.46 23.15
N PHE A 174 17.54 6.60 22.86
CA PHE A 174 16.41 6.33 23.77
C PHE A 174 16.36 4.90 24.32
N SER A 175 17.25 3.99 23.91
CA SER A 175 17.30 2.58 24.34
C SER A 175 17.55 2.38 25.84
N GLN A 176 17.98 3.42 26.56
CA GLN A 176 18.09 3.44 28.02
C GLN A 176 16.75 3.21 28.75
N HIS A 177 15.62 3.47 28.08
CA HIS A 177 14.29 3.27 28.64
C HIS A 177 13.84 1.81 28.53
N LYS A 178 13.47 1.20 29.66
CA LYS A 178 13.12 -0.23 29.72
C LYS A 178 11.82 -0.57 29.01
N CYS A 179 10.89 0.37 28.94
CA CYS A 179 9.61 0.25 28.25
C CYS A 179 9.80 0.19 26.75
N LEU A 180 10.81 0.88 26.19
CA LEU A 180 11.07 0.92 24.76
C LEU A 180 11.63 -0.43 24.32
N LYS A 181 10.83 -1.19 23.58
CA LYS A 181 11.21 -2.54 23.12
C LYS A 181 11.72 -2.54 21.70
N ASN A 182 11.13 -1.73 20.84
CA ASN A 182 11.53 -1.59 19.45
C ASN A 182 11.25 -0.17 18.94
N ILE A 183 11.89 0.17 17.83
CA ILE A 183 11.60 1.35 17.02
C ILE A 183 11.30 0.87 15.61
N THR A 184 10.25 1.41 15.01
CA THR A 184 9.96 1.23 13.59
C THR A 184 9.64 2.57 12.98
N LEU A 185 10.09 2.76 11.76
CA LEU A 185 9.54 3.79 10.92
C LEU A 185 8.26 3.23 10.29
N LEU A 186 7.13 3.88 10.58
CA LEU A 186 5.91 3.69 9.81
C LEU A 186 5.80 4.91 8.92
N ASP A 187 6.05 4.67 7.65
CA ASP A 187 5.72 5.65 6.66
C ASP A 187 4.20 5.59 6.50
N ALA A 188 3.49 6.57 7.08
CA ALA A 188 2.04 6.70 6.94
C ALA A 188 1.58 6.80 5.47
N PHE A 189 2.54 6.96 4.53
CA PHE A 189 2.34 7.01 3.10
C PHE A 189 2.55 5.66 2.37
N SER A 190 3.42 4.76 2.84
CA SER A 190 3.58 3.41 2.27
C SER A 190 2.76 2.38 3.04
N ARG A 191 1.44 2.50 2.90
CA ARG A 191 0.42 1.60 3.46
C ARG A 191 0.47 0.21 2.82
N ASN A 192 1.53 -0.55 3.08
CA ASN A 192 1.66 -1.94 2.67
C ASN A 192 1.36 -2.88 3.85
N TRP A 193 0.58 -3.94 3.63
CA TRP A 193 0.27 -4.97 4.62
C TRP A 193 1.52 -5.63 5.21
N LEU A 194 2.66 -5.64 4.51
CA LEU A 194 3.94 -6.10 5.01
C LEU A 194 4.45 -5.24 6.17
N GLN A 195 4.21 -3.92 6.15
CA GLN A 195 4.55 -3.05 7.29
C GLN A 195 3.60 -3.27 8.46
N GLU A 196 2.30 -3.45 8.20
CA GLU A 196 1.34 -3.84 9.23
C GLU A 196 1.70 -5.20 9.86
N LEU A 197 2.09 -6.16 9.02
CA LEU A 197 2.56 -7.47 9.44
C LEU A 197 3.85 -7.35 10.26
N ARG A 198 4.80 -6.49 9.86
CA ARG A 198 6.01 -6.19 10.64
C ARG A 198 5.64 -5.63 12.01
N LEU A 199 4.73 -4.66 12.08
CA LEU A 199 4.24 -4.10 13.34
C LEU A 199 3.61 -5.18 14.23
N LEU A 200 2.71 -6.01 13.70
CA LEU A 200 2.08 -7.09 14.46
C LEU A 200 3.10 -8.13 14.96
N ASN A 201 4.10 -8.46 14.14
CA ASN A 201 5.20 -9.35 14.54
C ASN A 201 6.11 -8.72 15.60
N MET A 202 6.26 -7.39 15.62
CA MET A 202 6.98 -6.67 16.69
C MET A 202 6.19 -6.64 17.99
N ILE A 203 4.85 -6.62 17.93
CA ILE A 203 3.95 -6.68 19.09
C ILE A 203 3.91 -8.10 19.67
N LEU A 204 3.95 -9.12 18.83
CA LEU A 204 3.84 -10.54 19.22
C LEU A 204 4.74 -10.94 20.41
N PRO A 205 6.06 -10.69 20.43
CA PRO A 205 6.90 -11.08 21.56
C PRO A 205 6.58 -10.33 22.86
N LEU A 206 5.87 -9.20 22.79
CA LEU A 206 5.59 -8.31 23.93
C LEU A 206 4.38 -8.75 24.76
N LEU A 207 3.54 -9.64 24.22
CA LEU A 207 2.30 -10.10 24.86
C LEU A 207 2.53 -11.29 25.82
N ASP A 208 1.58 -11.50 26.73
CA ASP A 208 1.51 -12.70 27.56
C ASP A 208 1.21 -13.95 26.72
N PRO A 209 1.60 -15.17 27.16
CA PRO A 209 1.46 -16.40 26.36
C PRO A 209 0.07 -16.66 25.77
N ILE A 210 -1.00 -16.35 26.51
CA ILE A 210 -2.38 -16.55 26.05
C ILE A 210 -2.73 -15.57 24.91
N LYS A 211 -2.35 -14.29 25.06
CA LYS A 211 -2.56 -13.25 24.04
C LYS A 211 -1.64 -13.44 22.83
N LYS A 212 -0.43 -13.98 23.03
CA LYS A 212 0.47 -14.39 21.96
C LYS A 212 -0.20 -15.37 21.00
N SER A 213 -0.79 -16.45 21.51
CA SER A 213 -1.48 -17.42 20.65
C SER A 213 -2.67 -16.81 19.90
N SER A 214 -3.39 -15.87 20.53
CA SER A 214 -4.48 -15.12 19.88
C SER A 214 -3.95 -14.23 18.75
N LEU A 215 -2.90 -13.45 19.01
CA LEU A 215 -2.28 -12.60 17.98
C LEU A 215 -1.69 -13.43 16.84
N SER A 216 -1.05 -14.57 17.11
CA SER A 216 -0.54 -15.46 16.04
C SER A 216 -1.65 -15.95 15.12
N ARG A 217 -2.82 -16.32 15.65
CA ARG A 217 -3.98 -16.70 14.83
C ARG A 217 -4.49 -15.53 13.99
N LEU A 218 -4.55 -14.33 14.57
CA LEU A 218 -4.96 -13.12 13.85
C LEU A 218 -3.97 -12.74 12.75
N ILE A 219 -2.67 -12.84 13.01
CA ILE A 219 -1.61 -12.65 12.00
C ILE A 219 -1.77 -13.65 10.86
N GLN A 220 -1.94 -14.94 11.17
CA GLN A 220 -2.15 -15.96 10.14
C GLN A 220 -3.39 -15.68 9.30
N PHE A 221 -4.52 -15.37 9.95
CA PHE A 221 -5.76 -14.98 9.27
C PHE A 221 -5.56 -13.77 8.35
N PHE A 222 -4.84 -12.76 8.83
CA PHE A 222 -4.51 -11.57 8.04
C PHE A 222 -3.68 -11.93 6.80
N GLN A 223 -2.62 -12.72 6.96
CA GLN A 223 -1.76 -13.18 5.86
C GLN A 223 -2.53 -14.04 4.85
N ASP A 224 -3.36 -14.97 5.33
CA ASP A 224 -4.18 -15.84 4.48
C ASP A 224 -5.15 -15.01 3.64
N ARG A 225 -5.78 -13.99 4.24
CA ARG A 225 -6.63 -13.05 3.52
C ARG A 225 -5.86 -12.28 2.45
N GLN A 226 -4.66 -11.76 2.75
CA GLN A 226 -3.86 -11.03 1.75
C GLN A 226 -3.42 -11.96 0.60
N ASN A 227 -2.95 -13.17 0.91
CA ASN A 227 -2.57 -14.16 -0.10
C ASN A 227 -3.76 -14.57 -0.97
N HIS A 228 -4.96 -14.71 -0.38
CA HIS A 228 -6.17 -15.02 -1.13
C HIS A 228 -6.54 -13.89 -2.10
N VAL A 229 -6.44 -12.63 -1.67
CA VAL A 229 -6.68 -11.46 -2.54
C VAL A 229 -5.64 -11.41 -3.66
N LEU A 230 -4.35 -11.54 -3.36
CA LEU A 230 -3.28 -11.59 -4.35
C LEU A 230 -3.53 -12.69 -5.39
N LYS A 231 -3.81 -13.91 -4.94
CA LYS A 231 -4.09 -15.04 -5.85
C LYS A 231 -5.30 -14.77 -6.75
N ALA A 232 -6.38 -14.23 -6.19
CA ALA A 232 -7.58 -13.93 -6.97
C ALA A 232 -7.35 -12.81 -8.01
N CYS A 233 -6.53 -11.81 -7.66
CA CYS A 233 -6.13 -10.76 -8.59
C CYS A 233 -5.14 -11.28 -9.65
N ALA A 234 -4.20 -12.15 -9.28
CA ALA A 234 -3.29 -12.82 -10.19
C ALA A 234 -4.05 -13.68 -11.21
N GLN A 235 -5.11 -14.38 -10.79
CA GLN A 235 -6.02 -15.08 -11.69
C GLN A 235 -6.70 -14.14 -12.69
N ALA A 236 -7.19 -12.99 -12.23
CA ALA A 236 -7.80 -12.01 -13.13
C ALA A 236 -6.79 -11.44 -14.14
N ALA A 237 -5.57 -11.12 -13.70
CA ALA A 237 -4.49 -10.66 -14.59
C ALA A 237 -4.07 -11.74 -15.60
N ALA A 238 -3.92 -12.99 -15.14
CA ALA A 238 -3.63 -14.14 -15.99
C ALA A 238 -4.73 -14.34 -17.04
N GLY A 239 -6.00 -14.14 -16.67
CA GLY A 239 -7.14 -14.17 -17.59
C GLY A 239 -7.01 -13.16 -18.73
N VAL A 240 -6.60 -11.91 -18.44
CA VAL A 240 -6.36 -10.88 -19.47
C VAL A 240 -5.26 -11.31 -20.44
N VAL A 241 -4.11 -11.75 -19.92
CA VAL A 241 -2.97 -12.19 -20.76
C VAL A 241 -3.31 -13.44 -21.55
N HIS A 242 -3.97 -14.42 -20.93
CA HIS A 242 -4.40 -15.66 -21.58
C HIS A 242 -5.42 -15.41 -22.70
N HIS A 243 -6.42 -14.54 -22.45
CA HIS A 243 -7.37 -14.15 -23.48
C HIS A 243 -6.67 -13.49 -24.67
N THR A 244 -5.79 -12.53 -24.38
CA THR A 244 -5.05 -11.78 -25.42
C THR A 244 -4.11 -12.70 -26.20
N SER A 245 -3.40 -13.61 -25.54
CA SER A 245 -2.47 -14.53 -26.22
C SER A 245 -3.18 -15.50 -27.16
N ARG A 246 -4.44 -15.87 -26.87
CA ARG A 246 -5.24 -16.79 -27.70
C ARG A 246 -6.05 -16.07 -28.78
N GLN A 247 -6.10 -14.74 -28.76
CA GLN A 247 -6.87 -13.95 -29.71
C GLN A 247 -6.24 -14.04 -31.10
N ARG A 248 -7.03 -14.53 -32.07
CA ARG A 248 -6.67 -14.60 -33.48
C ARG A 248 -7.47 -13.59 -34.27
N PHE A 249 -6.82 -12.96 -35.24
CA PHE A 249 -7.47 -11.98 -36.10
C PHE A 249 -6.89 -12.05 -37.51
N SER A 250 -7.74 -11.77 -38.48
CA SER A 250 -7.42 -11.70 -39.91
C SER A 250 -8.17 -10.50 -40.49
N LEU A 251 -7.77 -10.05 -41.68
CA LEU A 251 -8.48 -9.03 -42.44
C LEU A 251 -9.32 -9.72 -43.51
N GLU A 252 -10.65 -9.62 -43.40
CA GLU A 252 -11.54 -10.11 -44.44
C GLU A 252 -11.55 -9.17 -45.65
N GLU A 253 -12.00 -9.70 -46.79
CA GLU A 253 -12.07 -8.93 -48.04
C GLU A 253 -13.09 -7.79 -47.90
N GLY A 254 -12.64 -6.55 -48.09
CA GLY A 254 -13.47 -5.35 -47.94
C GLY A 254 -13.45 -4.70 -46.55
N GLN A 255 -12.82 -5.32 -45.55
CA GLN A 255 -12.64 -4.69 -44.23
C GLN A 255 -11.54 -3.63 -44.25
N GLU A 256 -11.78 -2.51 -43.56
CA GLU A 256 -10.76 -1.51 -43.32
C GLU A 256 -9.83 -1.95 -42.17
N PRO A 257 -8.50 -1.97 -42.37
CA PRO A 257 -7.56 -2.40 -41.34
C PRO A 257 -7.69 -1.62 -40.02
N GLU A 258 -8.01 -0.34 -40.11
CA GLU A 258 -8.19 0.53 -38.95
C GLU A 258 -9.37 0.11 -38.07
N GLU A 259 -10.43 -0.46 -38.66
CA GLU A 259 -11.60 -0.93 -37.92
C GLU A 259 -11.27 -2.21 -37.13
N VAL A 260 -10.54 -3.13 -37.75
CA VAL A 260 -10.06 -4.36 -37.09
C VAL A 260 -9.10 -4.03 -35.95
N PHE A 261 -8.17 -3.11 -36.18
CA PHE A 261 -7.25 -2.64 -35.13
C PHE A 261 -7.97 -1.95 -33.98
N ARG A 262 -8.93 -1.05 -34.26
CA ARG A 262 -9.77 -0.42 -33.23
C ARG A 262 -10.55 -1.46 -32.42
N LYS A 263 -11.04 -2.52 -33.06
CA LYS A 263 -11.73 -3.61 -32.37
C LYS A 263 -10.81 -4.37 -31.43
N LEU A 264 -9.59 -4.71 -31.86
CA LEU A 264 -8.59 -5.37 -31.01
C LEU A 264 -8.20 -4.51 -29.81
N GLU A 265 -7.98 -3.21 -30.03
CA GLU A 265 -7.71 -2.25 -28.97
C GLU A 265 -8.86 -2.16 -27.97
N SER A 266 -10.10 -2.06 -28.46
CA SER A 266 -11.30 -2.01 -27.61
C SER A 266 -11.50 -3.31 -26.82
N GLU A 267 -11.23 -4.48 -27.41
CA GLU A 267 -11.31 -5.77 -26.71
C GLU A 267 -10.27 -5.86 -25.58
N LEU A 268 -9.01 -5.50 -25.85
CA LEU A 268 -7.98 -5.42 -24.82
C LEU A 268 -8.35 -4.41 -23.72
N GLN A 269 -8.91 -3.27 -24.10
CA GLN A 269 -9.39 -2.26 -23.16
C GLN A 269 -10.45 -2.81 -22.23
N ASN A 270 -11.46 -3.48 -22.78
CA ASN A 270 -12.52 -4.08 -21.99
C ASN A 270 -11.99 -5.13 -20.98
N GLN A 271 -10.95 -5.90 -21.35
CA GLN A 271 -10.31 -6.83 -20.44
C GLN A 271 -9.59 -6.11 -19.28
N ILE A 272 -8.83 -5.06 -19.59
CA ILE A 272 -8.12 -4.26 -18.57
C ILE A 272 -9.11 -3.51 -17.68
N ASP A 273 -10.15 -2.90 -18.24
CA ASP A 273 -11.24 -2.26 -17.51
C ASP A 273 -11.90 -3.24 -16.52
N GLY A 274 -12.17 -4.46 -16.98
CA GLY A 274 -12.71 -5.54 -16.15
C GLY A 274 -11.78 -5.89 -14.99
N TYR A 275 -10.48 -5.99 -15.26
CA TYR A 275 -9.45 -6.22 -14.25
C TYR A 275 -9.36 -5.08 -13.23
N VAL A 276 -9.34 -3.82 -13.68
CA VAL A 276 -9.32 -2.63 -12.80
C VAL A 276 -10.55 -2.60 -11.90
N LYS A 277 -11.75 -2.80 -12.46
CA LYS A 277 -13.00 -2.90 -11.67
C LYS A 277 -12.95 -4.02 -10.65
N TYR A 278 -12.35 -5.16 -11.01
CA TYR A 278 -12.16 -6.28 -10.10
C TYR A 278 -11.22 -5.92 -8.94
N LEU A 279 -10.08 -5.28 -9.23
CA LEU A 279 -9.13 -4.81 -8.22
C LEU A 279 -9.78 -3.82 -7.25
N MET A 280 -10.52 -2.83 -7.77
CA MET A 280 -11.23 -1.85 -6.93
C MET A 280 -12.19 -2.51 -5.95
N LYS A 281 -12.86 -3.59 -6.38
CA LYS A 281 -13.76 -4.37 -5.53
C LYS A 281 -13.00 -5.18 -4.47
N GLN A 282 -11.92 -5.86 -4.85
CA GLN A 282 -11.14 -6.68 -3.90
C GLN A 282 -10.46 -5.85 -2.82
N TRP A 283 -9.99 -4.67 -3.21
CA TRP A 283 -9.29 -3.73 -2.34
C TRP A 283 -10.23 -2.72 -1.65
N ASP A 284 -11.54 -2.83 -1.85
CA ASP A 284 -12.56 -1.95 -1.26
C ASP A 284 -12.24 -0.45 -1.45
N ILE A 285 -11.82 -0.08 -2.67
CA ILE A 285 -11.44 1.30 -2.99
C ILE A 285 -12.70 2.18 -2.97
N GLU A 286 -12.80 3.00 -1.92
CA GLU A 286 -13.88 3.97 -1.69
C GLU A 286 -13.96 5.03 -2.80
N ALA A 287 -15.12 5.67 -2.97
CA ALA A 287 -15.39 6.60 -4.07
C ALA A 287 -14.34 7.71 -4.22
N GLU A 288 -13.86 8.30 -3.13
CA GLU A 288 -12.78 9.32 -3.15
C GLU A 288 -11.43 8.74 -3.58
N GLY A 289 -11.16 7.47 -3.24
CA GLY A 289 -9.98 6.74 -3.69
C GLY A 289 -10.05 6.35 -5.17
N ARG A 290 -11.25 6.16 -5.73
CA ARG A 290 -11.44 5.74 -7.13
C ARG A 290 -10.91 6.76 -8.12
N SER A 291 -11.33 8.03 -8.00
CA SER A 291 -10.89 9.08 -8.92
C SER A 291 -9.38 9.28 -8.89
N ARG A 292 -8.74 9.10 -7.74
CA ARG A 292 -7.28 9.15 -7.62
C ARG A 292 -6.59 7.92 -8.18
N PHE A 293 -7.17 6.74 -7.97
CA PHE A 293 -6.65 5.50 -8.54
C PHE A 293 -6.70 5.54 -10.07
N GLU A 294 -7.80 6.04 -10.63
CA GLU A 294 -7.96 6.28 -12.07
C GLU A 294 -6.94 7.30 -12.59
N ALA A 295 -6.75 8.42 -11.89
CA ALA A 295 -5.75 9.43 -12.25
C ALA A 295 -4.30 8.90 -12.19
N ASP A 296 -3.97 8.08 -11.19
CA ASP A 296 -2.64 7.47 -11.07
C ASP A 296 -2.39 6.47 -12.22
N ILE A 297 -3.41 5.74 -12.67
CA ILE A 297 -3.31 4.88 -13.86
C ILE A 297 -3.10 5.72 -15.13
N GLU A 298 -3.82 6.83 -15.29
CA GLU A 298 -3.65 7.77 -16.40
C GLU A 298 -2.24 8.38 -16.42
N GLN A 299 -1.66 8.68 -15.24
CA GLN A 299 -0.31 9.23 -15.15
C GLN A 299 0.74 8.23 -15.67
N ILE A 300 0.67 6.96 -15.25
CA ILE A 300 1.57 5.91 -15.74
C ILE A 300 1.43 5.72 -17.26
N SER A 301 0.19 5.84 -17.73
CA SER A 301 -0.13 5.79 -19.15
C SER A 301 0.49 6.95 -19.95
N GLY A 302 0.43 8.17 -19.42
CA GLY A 302 1.00 9.36 -20.03
C GLY A 302 2.53 9.38 -20.11
N LEU A 303 3.21 8.69 -19.18
CA LEU A 303 4.67 8.52 -19.18
C LEU A 303 5.17 7.61 -20.33
N ALA A 304 4.30 6.76 -20.89
CA ALA A 304 4.62 5.86 -22.00
C ALA A 304 4.56 6.53 -23.39
N GLY A 305 4.21 7.82 -23.48
CA GLY A 305 4.31 8.62 -24.70
C GLY A 305 3.02 8.70 -25.53
N ASN A 306 2.58 9.96 -25.72
CA ASN A 306 1.48 10.52 -26.51
C ASN A 306 0.08 10.58 -25.87
N LYS A 307 -0.43 11.82 -25.79
CA LYS A 307 -1.80 12.18 -25.40
C LYS A 307 -2.77 11.85 -26.54
N TYR A 308 -3.76 11.00 -26.26
CA TYR A 308 -5.01 10.98 -27.04
C TYR A 308 -5.90 12.17 -26.64
N SER A 309 -6.69 12.64 -27.60
CA SER A 309 -7.64 13.74 -27.44
C SER A 309 -8.84 13.35 -26.56
N GLU A 310 -9.28 14.31 -25.76
CA GLU A 310 -9.90 14.16 -24.44
C GLU A 310 -11.43 14.00 -24.44
N LYS A 311 -12.07 13.40 -25.45
CA LYS A 311 -13.55 13.42 -25.49
C LYS A 311 -14.35 12.15 -25.72
N GLU A 312 -13.78 11.01 -26.11
CA GLU A 312 -14.60 9.81 -26.37
C GLU A 312 -14.00 8.47 -25.93
N ILE A 313 -12.86 8.44 -25.27
CA ILE A 313 -12.17 7.18 -24.95
C ILE A 313 -11.86 7.16 -23.44
N GLY A 314 -12.34 6.14 -22.73
CA GLY A 314 -12.25 6.05 -21.27
C GLY A 314 -10.82 6.13 -20.72
N PHE A 315 -10.69 6.31 -19.40
CA PHE A 315 -9.43 6.59 -18.67
C PHE A 315 -8.26 5.61 -18.93
N LEU A 316 -8.51 4.41 -19.49
CA LEU A 316 -7.49 3.40 -19.82
C LEU A 316 -6.95 3.46 -21.25
N ALA A 317 -7.40 4.42 -22.08
CA ALA A 317 -6.95 4.57 -23.47
C ALA A 317 -5.45 4.82 -23.60
N GLY A 318 -4.89 5.68 -22.72
CA GLY A 318 -3.47 5.99 -22.70
C GLY A 318 -2.60 4.76 -22.40
N PHE A 319 -3.08 3.86 -21.54
CA PHE A 319 -2.36 2.68 -21.06
C PHE A 319 -2.11 1.70 -22.21
N ILE A 320 -3.16 1.42 -22.96
CA ILE A 320 -3.12 0.52 -24.12
C ILE A 320 -2.29 1.16 -25.21
N SER A 321 -2.47 2.45 -25.44
CA SER A 321 -1.63 3.17 -26.40
C SER A 321 -0.15 3.14 -26.02
N GLY A 322 0.22 3.16 -24.74
CA GLY A 322 1.61 3.06 -24.25
C GLY A 322 2.22 1.67 -24.42
N VAL A 323 1.44 0.63 -24.12
CA VAL A 323 1.82 -0.78 -24.39
C VAL A 323 2.02 -1.03 -25.88
N LEU A 324 1.14 -0.44 -26.70
CA LEU A 324 1.18 -0.57 -28.15
C LEU A 324 2.26 0.35 -28.77
N SER A 325 2.54 1.53 -28.22
CA SER A 325 3.48 2.53 -28.78
C SER A 325 4.93 2.23 -28.40
N GLY A 326 5.19 1.69 -27.20
CA GLY A 326 6.52 1.28 -26.76
C GLY A 326 7.17 0.21 -27.65
N LEU A 327 6.35 -0.53 -28.41
CA LEU A 327 6.78 -1.53 -29.40
C LEU A 327 6.91 -0.97 -30.83
N ALA A 328 6.51 0.28 -31.07
CA ALA A 328 6.32 0.86 -32.41
C ALA A 328 7.25 2.02 -32.77
N ALA A 329 8.21 2.36 -31.91
CA ALA A 329 9.14 3.47 -32.11
C ALA A 329 9.90 3.43 -33.46
N ASP A 330 10.09 2.25 -34.06
CA ASP A 330 10.81 2.08 -35.34
C ASP A 330 9.95 2.25 -36.61
N ILE A 331 8.61 2.41 -36.51
CA ILE A 331 7.70 2.44 -37.68
C ILE A 331 7.27 3.88 -38.08
N MET A 332 7.63 4.90 -37.29
CA MET A 332 7.13 6.28 -37.47
C MET A 332 7.56 6.98 -38.77
N ALA A 333 8.44 6.42 -39.60
CA ALA A 333 8.91 7.06 -40.83
C ALA A 333 7.95 6.93 -42.05
N GLY A 334 6.83 6.18 -41.94
CA GLY A 334 6.09 5.67 -43.11
C GLY A 334 4.63 6.10 -43.35
N GLY A 335 4.02 6.98 -42.53
CA GLY A 335 2.72 7.59 -42.86
C GLY A 335 1.43 6.80 -42.55
N LEU A 336 1.30 6.27 -41.33
CA LEU A 336 0.01 5.92 -40.71
C LEU A 336 0.00 6.48 -39.28
N SER A 337 -0.23 7.79 -39.15
CA SER A 337 -0.49 8.43 -37.87
C SER A 337 -1.95 8.23 -37.49
N LEU A 338 -2.22 7.80 -36.24
CA LEU A 338 -3.53 7.67 -35.54
C LEU A 338 -3.97 6.24 -35.12
N GLY A 339 -3.04 5.39 -34.65
CA GLY A 339 -3.36 4.16 -33.88
C GLY A 339 -2.89 2.85 -34.51
N GLY A 340 -2.79 2.79 -35.85
CA GLY A 340 -2.36 1.58 -36.57
C GLY A 340 -0.91 1.16 -36.31
N GLY A 341 0.05 2.10 -36.25
CA GLY A 341 1.49 1.80 -36.09
C GLY A 341 1.84 0.98 -34.84
N ALA A 342 1.07 1.16 -33.77
CA ALA A 342 1.26 0.59 -32.45
C ALA A 342 0.87 -0.90 -32.40
N LEU A 343 -0.31 -1.23 -32.94
CA LEU A 343 -0.76 -2.61 -33.15
C LEU A 343 0.07 -3.33 -34.22
N LEU A 344 0.49 -2.65 -35.29
CA LEU A 344 1.37 -3.25 -36.30
C LEU A 344 2.71 -3.73 -35.70
N GLY A 345 3.23 -3.05 -34.67
CA GLY A 345 4.39 -3.49 -33.91
C GLY A 345 4.12 -4.72 -33.03
N GLY A 346 2.90 -4.89 -32.53
CA GLY A 346 2.48 -5.97 -31.63
C GLY A 346 2.03 -7.27 -32.30
N LEU A 347 1.85 -7.33 -33.62
CA LEU A 347 1.18 -8.44 -34.32
C LEU A 347 2.16 -9.16 -35.29
N ILE A 348 2.69 -10.30 -34.81
CA ILE A 348 3.61 -11.31 -35.43
C ILE A 348 4.86 -10.86 -36.22
N GLY A 349 6.05 -11.24 -35.70
CA GLY A 349 7.16 -11.81 -36.49
C GLY A 349 8.47 -11.00 -36.55
N GLY A 350 9.46 -11.36 -35.74
CA GLY A 350 10.72 -10.64 -35.55
C GLY A 350 11.53 -10.35 -36.81
N PHE A 351 11.37 -9.16 -37.38
CA PHE A 351 12.36 -8.38 -38.14
C PHE A 351 11.87 -6.93 -38.12
N GLY A 352 12.61 -6.02 -37.46
CA GLY A 352 12.33 -4.58 -37.56
C GLY A 352 12.37 -4.14 -39.04
N GLY A 353 11.33 -3.46 -39.52
CA GLY A 353 11.34 -2.82 -40.85
C GLY A 353 10.28 -3.27 -41.87
N PHE A 354 9.23 -4.01 -41.50
CA PHE A 354 8.12 -4.23 -42.44
C PHE A 354 7.21 -3.00 -42.55
N SER A 355 6.92 -2.57 -43.79
CA SER A 355 5.94 -1.53 -44.05
C SER A 355 4.53 -2.01 -43.67
N ALA A 356 3.71 -1.13 -43.10
CA ALA A 356 2.33 -1.42 -42.72
C ALA A 356 1.52 -2.16 -43.81
N LYS A 357 1.78 -1.82 -45.07
CA LYS A 357 1.22 -2.48 -46.25
C LYS A 357 1.48 -3.99 -46.29
N LYS A 358 2.70 -4.45 -46.00
CA LYS A 358 3.03 -5.89 -46.01
C LYS A 358 2.36 -6.65 -44.86
N LEU A 359 2.15 -6.01 -43.72
CA LEU A 359 1.42 -6.62 -42.61
C LEU A 359 -0.07 -6.72 -42.94
N ILE A 360 -0.67 -5.66 -43.49
CA ILE A 360 -2.04 -5.71 -44.03
C ILE A 360 -2.19 -6.80 -45.10
N ASP A 361 -1.25 -6.89 -46.04
CA ASP A 361 -1.26 -7.93 -47.08
C ASP A 361 -1.13 -9.35 -46.51
N ARG A 362 -0.47 -9.51 -45.35
CA ARG A 362 -0.35 -10.78 -44.64
C ARG A 362 -1.59 -11.13 -43.84
N LEU A 363 -2.17 -10.15 -43.14
CA LEU A 363 -3.43 -10.32 -42.39
C LEU A 363 -4.60 -10.67 -43.31
N LYS A 364 -4.55 -10.27 -44.58
CA LYS A 364 -5.50 -10.70 -45.62
C LYS A 364 -5.35 -12.16 -46.04
N LYS A 365 -4.23 -12.80 -45.71
CA LYS A 365 -3.89 -14.16 -46.14
C LYS A 365 -3.91 -15.17 -45.00
N ASP A 366 -3.39 -14.77 -43.84
CA ASP A 366 -3.20 -15.62 -42.67
C ASP A 366 -3.81 -14.99 -41.42
N GLU A 367 -4.25 -15.82 -40.47
CA GLU A 367 -4.55 -15.37 -39.10
C GLU A 367 -3.26 -14.91 -38.41
N ALA A 368 -3.37 -13.85 -37.63
CA ALA A 368 -2.31 -13.36 -36.77
C ALA A 368 -2.70 -13.41 -35.29
N LEU A 369 -1.66 -13.32 -34.47
CA LEU A 369 -1.64 -13.43 -33.01
C LEU A 369 -0.83 -12.26 -32.46
N TRP A 370 -0.98 -12.02 -31.17
CA TRP A 370 -0.14 -11.08 -30.44
C TRP A 370 1.31 -11.59 -30.31
N ARG A 371 2.28 -10.68 -30.36
CA ARG A 371 3.69 -10.96 -30.08
C ARG A 371 3.92 -11.21 -28.60
N ASN A 372 4.88 -12.08 -28.30
CA ASN A 372 5.32 -12.33 -26.94
C ASN A 372 5.78 -11.04 -26.24
N ASP A 373 6.48 -10.14 -26.93
CA ASP A 373 6.90 -8.85 -26.35
C ASP A 373 5.72 -7.96 -25.95
N ALA A 374 4.62 -8.00 -26.71
CA ALA A 374 3.38 -7.30 -26.34
C ALA A 374 2.74 -7.94 -25.10
N LEU A 375 2.69 -9.27 -25.04
CA LEU A 375 2.17 -9.98 -23.85
C LEU A 375 3.03 -9.71 -22.61
N VAL A 376 4.36 -9.59 -22.77
CA VAL A 376 5.30 -9.22 -21.70
C VAL A 376 5.02 -7.81 -21.17
N GLU A 377 4.78 -6.84 -22.05
CA GLU A 377 4.43 -5.47 -21.63
C GLU A 377 3.04 -5.38 -21.01
N ILE A 378 2.03 -6.08 -21.55
CA ILE A 378 0.70 -6.20 -20.92
C ILE A 378 0.84 -6.76 -19.50
N PHE A 379 1.59 -7.85 -19.32
CA PHE A 379 1.83 -8.45 -18.01
C PHE A 379 2.48 -7.47 -17.04
N LYS A 380 3.54 -6.77 -17.47
CA LYS A 380 4.24 -5.75 -16.66
C LYS A 380 3.27 -4.69 -16.17
N GLN A 381 2.38 -4.26 -17.04
CA GLN A 381 1.49 -3.15 -16.76
C GLN A 381 0.32 -3.57 -15.85
N LEU A 382 -0.23 -4.78 -16.02
CA LEU A 382 -1.19 -5.37 -15.07
C LEU A 382 -0.61 -5.53 -13.66
N LEU A 383 0.69 -5.80 -13.56
CA LEU A 383 1.44 -5.88 -12.30
C LEU A 383 1.56 -4.50 -11.64
N ILE A 384 1.87 -3.46 -12.41
CA ILE A 384 1.91 -2.07 -11.92
C ILE A 384 0.53 -1.63 -11.41
N ILE A 385 -0.54 -1.89 -12.17
CA ILE A 385 -1.91 -1.57 -11.74
C ILE A 385 -2.29 -2.32 -10.45
N TYR A 386 -1.92 -3.60 -10.33
CA TYR A 386 -2.15 -4.35 -9.09
C TYR A 386 -1.51 -3.67 -7.89
N LEU A 387 -0.23 -3.29 -8.00
CA LEU A 387 0.51 -2.63 -6.93
C LEU A 387 -0.16 -1.28 -6.59
N LEU A 388 -0.56 -0.50 -7.60
CA LEU A 388 -1.32 0.73 -7.37
C LEU A 388 -2.61 0.46 -6.60
N ALA A 389 -3.42 -0.52 -7.02
CA ALA A 389 -4.69 -0.83 -6.38
C ALA A 389 -4.49 -1.26 -4.92
N GLU A 390 -3.48 -2.08 -4.67
CA GLU A 390 -3.08 -2.50 -3.33
C GLU A 390 -2.71 -1.29 -2.43
N HIS A 391 -1.99 -0.32 -2.99
CA HIS A 391 -1.62 0.89 -2.28
C HIS A 391 -2.83 1.82 -2.03
N HIS A 392 -3.78 1.92 -2.97
CA HIS A 392 -4.99 2.75 -2.83
C HIS A 392 -6.06 2.15 -1.91
N GLY A 393 -6.24 0.82 -1.92
CA GLY A 393 -7.21 0.09 -1.09
C GLY A 393 -7.00 0.18 0.42
N ARG A 394 -5.92 0.84 0.86
CA ARG A 394 -5.60 1.04 2.28
C ARG A 394 -5.82 2.49 2.71
N GLY A 395 -6.58 3.25 1.91
CA GLY A 395 -6.98 4.64 2.12
C GLY A 395 -5.82 5.61 1.88
N LYS A 396 -6.11 6.84 1.48
CA LYS A 396 -5.17 7.96 1.59
C LYS A 396 -5.94 9.06 2.31
N GLY A 397 -5.66 9.23 3.61
CA GLY A 397 -6.12 10.45 4.30
C GLY A 397 -5.62 11.69 3.53
N ALA A 398 -6.18 12.87 3.79
CA ALA A 398 -6.04 14.08 2.98
C ALA A 398 -4.61 14.59 2.62
N LEU A 399 -3.52 13.94 3.05
CA LEU A 399 -2.17 14.26 2.58
C LEU A 399 -1.80 13.51 1.30
N VAL A 400 -1.38 14.31 0.33
CA VAL A 400 -1.09 13.99 -1.07
C VAL A 400 0.39 13.64 -1.20
N LEU A 401 0.70 12.43 -1.69
CA LEU A 401 1.94 12.21 -2.46
C LEU A 401 1.70 12.85 -3.82
N GLU A 402 2.60 13.72 -4.28
CA GLU A 402 2.41 14.33 -5.60
C GLU A 402 2.47 13.28 -6.73
N GLU A 403 3.20 12.16 -6.60
CA GLU A 403 3.33 11.17 -7.70
C GLU A 403 3.61 9.70 -7.27
N PRO A 404 2.72 9.01 -6.53
CA PRO A 404 2.90 7.61 -6.12
C PRO A 404 2.99 6.64 -7.31
N ALA A 405 2.37 6.99 -8.43
CA ALA A 405 2.38 6.20 -9.65
C ALA A 405 3.77 6.14 -10.30
N VAL A 406 4.49 7.26 -10.30
CA VAL A 406 5.86 7.36 -10.80
C VAL A 406 6.82 6.51 -9.98
N PHE A 407 6.77 6.65 -8.64
CA PHE A 407 7.64 5.89 -7.74
C PHE A 407 7.47 4.37 -7.87
N LEU A 408 6.22 3.90 -7.95
CA LEU A 408 5.94 2.48 -8.12
C LEU A 408 6.39 1.98 -9.49
N SER A 409 6.13 2.75 -10.56
CA SER A 409 6.61 2.45 -11.91
C SER A 409 8.14 2.34 -11.94
N ASP A 410 8.86 3.28 -11.34
CA ASP A 410 10.32 3.27 -11.25
C ASP A 410 10.85 2.06 -10.49
N THR A 411 10.18 1.68 -9.39
CA THR A 411 10.56 0.49 -8.61
C THR A 411 10.36 -0.77 -9.43
N VAL A 412 9.23 -0.92 -10.12
CA VAL A 412 9.00 -2.04 -11.03
C VAL A 412 10.07 -2.03 -12.13
N ASN A 413 10.38 -0.88 -12.73
CA ASN A 413 11.41 -0.77 -13.78
C ASN A 413 12.81 -1.16 -13.28
N LYS A 414 13.13 -0.91 -12.02
CA LYS A 414 14.39 -1.32 -11.39
C LYS A 414 14.51 -2.83 -11.24
N VAL A 415 13.41 -3.50 -10.85
CA VAL A 415 13.37 -4.96 -10.64
C VAL A 415 13.12 -5.71 -11.96
N TRP A 416 12.45 -5.07 -12.94
CA TRP A 416 12.03 -5.70 -14.19
C TRP A 416 13.13 -6.48 -14.94
N PRO A 417 14.39 -6.02 -15.03
CA PRO A 417 15.46 -6.76 -15.71
C PRO A 417 15.71 -8.16 -15.13
N THR A 418 15.49 -8.38 -13.83
CA THR A 418 15.69 -9.69 -13.17
C THR A 418 14.49 -10.62 -13.39
N ILE A 419 13.30 -10.06 -13.64
CA ILE A 419 12.05 -10.79 -13.80
C ILE A 419 11.77 -11.09 -15.29
N LYS A 420 12.10 -10.16 -16.19
CA LYS A 420 11.73 -10.15 -17.61
C LYS A 420 12.01 -11.48 -18.31
N GLY A 421 13.17 -12.09 -18.08
CA GLY A 421 13.53 -13.36 -18.73
C GLY A 421 12.55 -14.50 -18.44
N ARG A 422 12.03 -14.60 -17.21
CA ARG A 422 11.02 -15.62 -16.83
C ARG A 422 9.67 -15.33 -17.48
N VAL A 423 9.30 -14.05 -17.56
CA VAL A 423 8.05 -13.62 -18.22
C VAL A 423 8.13 -13.93 -19.72
N THR A 424 9.21 -13.53 -20.39
CA THR A 424 9.42 -13.79 -21.82
C THR A 424 9.39 -15.28 -22.13
N GLY A 425 10.12 -16.10 -21.35
CA GLY A 425 10.13 -17.56 -21.56
C GLY A 425 8.74 -18.18 -21.40
N LEU A 426 7.94 -17.71 -20.44
CA LEU A 426 6.57 -18.21 -20.29
C LEU A 426 5.66 -17.77 -21.46
N MET A 427 5.82 -16.53 -21.97
CA MET A 427 5.02 -16.05 -23.12
C MET A 427 5.36 -16.79 -24.42
N GLU A 428 6.59 -17.27 -24.59
CA GLU A 428 7.00 -18.11 -25.73
C GLU A 428 6.20 -19.41 -25.81
N ASP A 429 5.83 -19.98 -24.66
CA ASP A 429 5.03 -21.20 -24.55
C ASP A 429 3.51 -20.94 -24.53
N SER A 430 3.06 -19.68 -24.75
CA SER A 430 1.65 -19.29 -24.59
C SER A 430 0.66 -20.09 -25.44
N GLN A 431 1.10 -20.58 -26.60
CA GLN A 431 0.28 -21.38 -27.51
C GLN A 431 0.30 -22.87 -27.20
N THR A 432 1.43 -23.39 -26.72
CA THR A 432 1.74 -24.82 -26.62
C THR A 432 1.51 -25.37 -25.21
N ASN A 433 1.59 -24.52 -24.18
CA ASN A 433 1.46 -24.93 -22.78
C ASN A 433 -0.02 -25.04 -22.36
N SER A 434 -0.48 -26.26 -22.03
CA SER A 434 -1.83 -26.54 -21.53
C SER A 434 -2.09 -26.03 -20.11
N HIS A 435 -1.05 -25.63 -19.38
CA HIS A 435 -1.11 -25.05 -18.04
C HIS A 435 -0.69 -23.57 -18.02
N PHE A 436 -0.63 -22.90 -19.18
CA PHE A 436 -0.15 -21.52 -19.32
C PHE A 436 -0.81 -20.55 -18.33
N GLU A 437 -2.13 -20.62 -18.16
CA GLU A 437 -2.87 -19.76 -17.24
C GLU A 437 -2.46 -19.95 -15.77
N ASN A 438 -2.31 -21.20 -15.31
CA ASN A 438 -1.85 -21.47 -13.93
C ASN A 438 -0.41 -21.00 -13.72
N SER A 439 0.47 -21.22 -14.71
CA SER A 439 1.84 -20.72 -14.68
C SER A 439 1.92 -19.19 -14.66
N LEU A 440 1.00 -18.50 -15.33
CA LEU A 440 0.90 -17.03 -15.26
C LEU A 440 0.52 -16.56 -13.86
N VAL A 441 -0.41 -17.24 -13.19
CA VAL A 441 -0.79 -16.94 -11.79
C VAL A 441 0.42 -17.07 -10.87
N ASP A 442 1.11 -18.21 -10.90
CA ASP A 442 2.29 -18.46 -10.07
C ASP A 442 3.40 -17.44 -10.35
N LEU A 443 3.63 -17.11 -11.63
CA LEU A 443 4.60 -16.11 -12.03
C LEU A 443 4.22 -14.72 -11.48
N PHE A 444 2.96 -14.32 -11.60
CA PHE A 444 2.46 -13.03 -11.11
C PHE A 444 2.65 -12.90 -9.60
N GLU A 445 2.26 -13.92 -8.82
CA GLU A 445 2.46 -13.93 -7.36
C GLU A 445 3.94 -13.78 -6.98
N ASN A 446 4.83 -14.49 -7.69
CA ASN A 446 6.27 -14.40 -7.47
C ASN A 446 6.82 -13.01 -7.81
N CYS A 447 6.37 -12.40 -8.91
CA CYS A 447 6.78 -11.06 -9.31
C CYS A 447 6.36 -10.02 -8.27
N VAL A 448 5.12 -10.09 -7.77
CA VAL A 448 4.65 -9.21 -6.69
C VAL A 448 5.54 -9.33 -5.46
N ARG A 449 5.81 -10.57 -5.01
CA ARG A 449 6.65 -10.81 -3.82
C ARG A 449 8.10 -10.31 -3.98
N GLU A 450 8.65 -10.35 -5.18
CA GLU A 450 9.99 -9.83 -5.47
C GLU A 450 10.02 -8.30 -5.48
N ILE A 451 9.02 -7.65 -6.08
CA ILE A 451 8.89 -6.19 -6.08
C ILE A 451 8.63 -5.67 -4.66
N GLU A 452 7.76 -6.35 -3.90
CA GLU A 452 7.54 -6.03 -2.49
C GLU A 452 8.82 -6.12 -1.67
N LYS A 453 9.67 -7.13 -1.90
CA LYS A 453 10.97 -7.21 -1.21
C LYS A 453 11.85 -6.00 -1.50
N GLU A 454 11.91 -5.54 -2.74
CA GLU A 454 12.70 -4.35 -3.12
C GLU A 454 12.11 -3.06 -2.55
N LEU A 455 10.77 -2.93 -2.55
CA LEU A 455 10.08 -1.79 -1.94
C LEU A 455 10.38 -1.64 -0.43
N HIS A 456 10.73 -2.74 0.25
CA HIS A 456 10.87 -2.78 1.71
C HIS A 456 12.27 -3.16 2.21
N SER A 457 13.25 -3.40 1.32
CA SER A 457 14.65 -3.70 1.66
C SER A 457 15.45 -2.46 2.00
#